data_AF-A0A2V5TXK1-F1
#
_entry.id   AF-A0A2V5TXK1-F1
#
_cell.length_a   1.000
_cell.length_b   1.000
_cell.length_c   1.000
_cell.angle_alpha   90.00
_cell.angle_beta   90.00
_cell.angle_gamma   90.00
#
_symmetry.space_group_name_H-M   'P 1'
#
loop_
_entity.id
_entity.type
_entity.pdbx_description
1 polymer ?
#
loop_
_entity_poly.entity_id
_entity_poly.type
_entity_poly.pdbx_seq_one_letter_code
_entity_poly.pdbx_strand_id
1 'polypeptide(L)' 'DLNNKFADIVRRGQIVQGSALRQEKNEPEIWNLPRLILIPYRRSFGRFRQLINAINSSTIA' A
#
# COMPACT_ATOMS: atom_id res chain seq x y z
N ASP A 1 -6.83 -0.32 -11.01
CA ASP A 1 -5.56 -1.03 -11.26
C ASP A 1 -4.37 -0.20 -10.79
N LEU A 2 -3.78 -0.57 -9.65
CA LEU A 2 -2.65 0.14 -9.04
C LEU A 2 -1.31 -0.26 -9.66
N ASN A 3 -1.17 -1.52 -10.06
CA ASN A 3 0.10 -2.06 -10.55
C ASN A 3 0.51 -1.40 -11.88
N ASN A 4 -0.42 -1.12 -12.78
CA ASN A 4 -0.10 -0.40 -14.00
C ASN A 4 0.12 1.10 -13.78
N LYS A 5 -0.66 1.73 -12.90
CA LYS A 5 -0.59 3.19 -12.67
C LYS A 5 0.62 3.65 -11.87
N PHE A 6 1.24 2.75 -11.09
CA PHE A 6 2.33 3.07 -10.15
C PHE A 6 3.53 2.12 -10.31
N ALA A 7 3.67 1.43 -11.45
CA ALA A 7 4.81 0.55 -11.72
C ALA A 7 6.17 1.28 -11.60
N ASP A 8 6.21 2.57 -11.94
CA ASP A 8 7.40 3.43 -11.91
C ASP A 8 7.99 3.61 -10.51
N ILE A 9 7.20 3.42 -9.44
CA ILE A 9 7.68 3.55 -8.06
C ILE A 9 7.98 2.20 -7.40
N VAL A 10 7.63 1.09 -8.03
CA VAL A 10 7.90 -0.27 -7.54
C VAL A 10 9.26 -0.73 -8.05
N ARG A 11 10.20 -0.96 -7.14
CA ARG A 11 11.54 -1.48 -7.45
C ARG A 11 11.50 -2.97 -7.79
N ARG A 12 10.66 -3.74 -7.10
CA ARG A 12 10.55 -5.19 -7.27
C ARG A 12 9.16 -5.67 -6.89
N GLY A 13 8.66 -6.67 -7.61
CA GLY A 13 7.37 -7.28 -7.33
C GLY A 13 6.21 -6.38 -7.76
N GLN A 14 5.13 -6.43 -7.00
CA GLN A 14 3.87 -5.75 -7.29
C GLN A 14 3.32 -5.10 -6.02
N ILE A 15 2.40 -4.16 -6.20
CA ILE A 15 1.54 -3.65 -5.15
C ILE A 15 0.48 -4.71 -4.88
N VAL A 16 0.47 -5.26 -3.67
CA VAL A 16 -0.48 -6.31 -3.25
C VAL A 16 -1.12 -5.95 -1.91
N GLN A 17 -2.35 -6.42 -1.70
CA GLN A 17 -3.03 -6.32 -0.41
C GLN A 17 -2.72 -7.58 0.42
N GLY A 18 -2.32 -7.38 1.67
CA GLY A 18 -2.09 -8.44 2.65
C GLY A 18 -2.96 -8.29 3.89
N SER A 19 -2.88 -9.28 4.77
CA SER A 19 -3.43 -9.23 6.11
C SER A 19 -2.50 -8.48 7.06
N ALA A 20 -2.99 -8.20 8.27
CA ALA A 20 -2.13 -7.78 9.38
C ALA A 20 -0.99 -8.79 9.60
N LEU A 21 0.17 -8.25 9.97
CA LEU A 21 1.35 -8.98 10.37
C LEU A 21 1.13 -9.55 11.77
N ARG A 22 1.70 -10.74 12.05
CA ARG A 22 1.55 -11.39 13.37
C ARG A 22 1.98 -10.50 14.54
N GLN A 23 2.94 -9.61 14.31
CA GLN A 23 3.46 -8.65 15.28
C GLN A 23 2.40 -7.64 15.72
N GLU A 24 1.42 -7.35 14.88
CA GLU A 24 0.35 -6.38 15.13
C GLU A 24 -0.79 -6.97 15.99
N LYS A 25 -0.67 -8.22 16.46
CA LYS A 25 -1.73 -8.91 17.22
C LYS A 25 -2.12 -8.17 18.50
N ASN A 26 -1.19 -7.41 19.08
CA ASN A 26 -1.41 -6.64 20.30
C ASN A 26 -1.94 -5.22 20.02
N GLU A 27 -2.19 -4.86 18.76
CA GLU A 27 -2.72 -3.57 18.31
C GLU A 27 -4.14 -3.79 17.71
N PRO A 28 -5.14 -4.07 18.56
CA PRO A 28 -6.49 -4.45 18.11
C PRO A 28 -7.16 -3.40 17.21
N GLU A 29 -6.80 -2.13 17.35
CA GLU A 29 -7.31 -1.00 16.57
C GLU A 29 -6.92 -1.07 15.09
N ILE A 30 -5.83 -1.75 14.75
CA ILE A 30 -5.36 -1.91 13.36
C ILE A 30 -5.36 -3.35 12.86
N TRP A 31 -5.61 -4.33 13.73
CA TRP A 31 -5.54 -5.76 13.38
C TRP A 31 -6.45 -6.16 12.22
N ASN A 32 -7.63 -5.54 12.13
CA ASN A 32 -8.62 -5.85 11.09
C ASN A 32 -8.39 -5.09 9.78
N LEU A 33 -7.43 -4.15 9.75
CA LEU A 33 -7.18 -3.32 8.57
C LEU A 33 -6.27 -4.07 7.58
N PRO A 34 -6.53 -3.96 6.26
CA PRO A 34 -5.63 -4.52 5.25
C PRO A 34 -4.27 -3.82 5.26
N ARG A 35 -3.24 -4.51 4.74
CA ARG A 35 -1.90 -3.96 4.55
C ARG A 35 -1.58 -3.78 3.08
N LEU A 36 -1.03 -2.62 2.74
CA LEU A 36 -0.49 -2.36 1.40
C LEU A 36 0.98 -2.77 1.37
N ILE A 37 1.30 -3.81 0.59
CA ILE A 37 2.65 -4.37 0.50
C ILE A 37 3.24 -4.02 -0.88
N LEU A 38 4.44 -3.42 -0.87
CA LEU A 38 5.24 -3.16 -2.07
C LEU A 38 6.71 -2.94 -1.68
N ILE A 39 7.61 -3.11 -2.64
CA ILE A 39 9.04 -2.77 -2.49
C ILE A 39 9.34 -1.56 -3.38
N PRO A 40 9.51 -0.35 -2.83
CA PRO A 40 9.61 0.83 -3.66
C PRO A 40 11.04 1.36 -3.86
N TYR A 41 11.19 2.29 -4.80
CA TYR A 41 12.37 3.17 -4.88
C TYR A 41 12.31 4.27 -3.81
N ARG A 42 13.45 4.61 -3.19
CA ARG A 42 13.53 5.62 -2.11
C ARG A 42 13.55 7.09 -2.57
N ARG A 43 13.11 7.39 -3.81
CA ARG A 43 13.26 8.72 -4.43
C ARG A 43 11.95 9.39 -4.88
N SER A 44 10.82 8.69 -4.80
CA SER A 44 9.59 9.09 -5.50
C SER A 44 8.47 9.57 -4.55
N PHE A 45 8.79 10.39 -3.55
CA PHE A 45 7.84 10.81 -2.48
C PHE A 45 6.52 11.40 -3.01
N GLY A 46 6.58 12.27 -4.03
CA GLY A 46 5.37 12.85 -4.63
C GLY A 46 4.45 11.80 -5.27
N ARG A 47 5.03 10.76 -5.90
CA ARG A 47 4.26 9.65 -6.49
C ARG A 47 3.64 8.76 -5.41
N PHE A 48 4.31 8.55 -4.28
CA PHE A 48 3.67 7.87 -3.14
C PHE A 48 2.47 8.64 -2.60
N ARG A 49 2.55 9.97 -2.52
CA ARG A 49 1.38 10.78 -2.14
C ARG A 49 0.22 10.58 -3.12
N GLN A 50 0.50 10.50 -4.41
CA GLN A 50 -0.52 10.19 -5.43
C GLN A 50 -1.10 8.78 -5.27
N LEU A 51 -0.28 7.77 -4.92
CA LEU A 51 -0.76 6.41 -4.60
C LEU A 51 -1.74 6.43 -3.42
N ILE A 52 -1.38 7.12 -2.33
CA ILE A 52 -2.27 7.26 -1.16
C ILE A 52 -3.59 7.95 -1.55
N ASN A 53 -3.53 9.03 -2.33
CA ASN A 53 -4.74 9.70 -2.80
C ASN A 53 -5.61 8.77 -3.66
N ALA A 54 -5.00 7.97 -4.54
CA ALA A 54 -5.72 7.02 -5.39
C ALA A 54 -6.41 5.92 -4.58
N ILE A 55 -5.77 5.44 -3.50
CA ILE A 55 -6.36 4.47 -2.57
C ILE A 55 -7.51 5.11 -1.79
N ASN A 56 -7.31 6.28 -1.20
CA ASN A 56 -8.35 6.96 -0.43
C ASN A 56 -9.55 7.41 -1.28
N SER A 57 -9.33 7.66 -2.58
CA SER A 57 -10.40 7.99 -3.53
C SER A 57 -11.06 6.75 -4.14
N SER A 58 -10.44 5.58 -4.00
CA SER A 58 -11.09 4.33 -4.41
C SER A 58 -12.19 4.03 -3.40
N THR A 59 -13.44 4.05 -3.86
CA THR A 59 -14.59 3.75 -3.03
C THR A 59 -14.56 2.28 -2.65
N ILE A 60 -13.93 1.97 -1.52
CA ILE A 60 -14.13 0.72 -0.80
C ILE A 60 -14.39 1.10 0.65
N ALA A 61 -15.69 1.10 0.98
CA ALA A 61 -16.22 1.01 2.33
C ALA A 61 -16.01 -0.41 2.87
#